data_AF-A0A818CW69-F1
#
_entry.id   AF-A0A818CW69-F1
#
_cell.length_a   1.000
_cell.length_b   1.000
_cell.length_c   1.000
_cell.angle_alpha   90.00
_cell.angle_beta   90.00
_cell.angle_gamma   90.00
#
_symmetry.space_group_name_H-M   'P 1'
#
loop_
_entity.id
_entity.type
_entity.pdbx_description
1 polymer ?
#
loop_
_entity_poly.entity_id
_entity_poly.type
_entity_poly.pdbx_seq_one_letter_code
_entity_poly.pdbx_strand_id
1 'polypeptide(L)'
;MHCNFGFTLLIICMLISVVKMQKWTGTFVWNDQCKPNYCCCYADKLTVTASGSNLLFTSGTKGCPTSTSSSTFSNPNGYSFSTIGARGAQITYTLSSDSNTITAKNNGYSFCEGSARRTSTGTGVYPSIILFIILFATIQCVL
;
A
#
# COMPACT_ATOMS: atom_id res chain seq x y z
N MET A 1 -3.57 27.14 -39.49
CA MET A 1 -3.75 26.34 -38.26
C MET A 1 -2.40 26.22 -37.58
N HIS A 2 -2.15 27.04 -36.55
CA HIS A 2 -0.93 26.97 -35.75
C HIS A 2 -1.24 26.14 -34.51
N CYS A 3 -0.81 24.88 -34.52
CA CYS A 3 -0.91 24.02 -33.36
C CYS A 3 0.14 24.50 -32.34
N ASN A 4 -0.30 25.12 -31.26
CA ASN A 4 0.55 25.71 -30.22
C ASN A 4 1.10 24.59 -29.31
N PHE A 5 1.85 23.67 -29.91
CA PHE A 5 2.23 22.36 -29.36
C PHE A 5 3.27 22.46 -28.23
N GLY A 6 4.09 23.52 -28.24
CA GLY A 6 5.25 23.63 -27.34
C GLY A 6 4.90 23.94 -25.89
N PHE A 7 3.86 24.74 -25.64
CA PHE A 7 3.56 25.25 -24.30
C PHE A 7 2.68 24.29 -23.48
N THR A 8 1.76 23.57 -24.13
CA THR A 8 0.91 22.55 -23.48
C THR A 8 1.67 21.29 -23.11
N LEU A 9 2.64 20.87 -23.94
CA LEU A 9 3.46 19.68 -23.69
C LEU A 9 4.36 19.82 -22.45
N LEU A 10 4.90 21.01 -22.21
CA LEU A 10 5.75 21.32 -21.06
C LEU A 10 4.97 21.30 -19.73
N ILE A 11 3.73 21.78 -19.72
CA ILE A 11 2.84 21.74 -18.54
C ILE A 11 2.43 20.29 -18.22
N ILE A 12 2.17 19.47 -19.24
CA ILE A 12 1.87 18.04 -19.06
C ILE A 12 3.09 17.28 -18.52
N CYS A 13 4.30 17.52 -19.03
CA CYS A 13 5.52 16.90 -18.49
C CYS A 13 5.84 17.32 -17.05
N MET A 14 5.55 18.56 -16.64
CA MET A 14 5.72 18.99 -15.24
C MET A 14 4.64 18.41 -14.30
N LEU A 15 3.42 18.18 -14.79
CA LEU A 15 2.36 17.49 -14.02
C LEU A 15 2.55 15.96 -13.95
N ILE A 16 3.30 15.37 -14.89
CA ILE A 16 3.75 13.96 -14.85
C ILE A 16 5.01 13.80 -13.98
N SER A 17 5.27 14.73 -13.06
CA SER A 17 6.22 14.53 -11.96
C SER A 17 5.70 13.43 -11.02
N VAL A 18 5.84 12.19 -11.48
CA VAL A 18 5.78 10.93 -10.77
C VAL A 18 4.78 10.94 -9.61
N VAL A 19 3.48 10.85 -9.92
CA VAL A 19 2.51 10.40 -8.93
C VAL A 19 2.91 8.96 -8.59
N LYS A 20 3.80 8.80 -7.60
CA LYS A 20 4.09 7.50 -7.00
C LYS A 20 2.80 7.07 -6.31
N MET A 21 1.99 6.31 -7.04
CA MET A 21 0.82 5.68 -6.46
C MET A 21 1.31 4.72 -5.38
N GLN A 22 0.64 4.73 -4.24
CA GLN A 22 0.91 3.84 -3.12
C GLN A 22 0.88 2.39 -3.59
N LYS A 23 1.92 1.62 -3.24
CA LYS A 23 2.00 0.21 -3.62
C LYS A 23 1.92 -0.66 -2.37
N TRP A 24 0.71 -0.95 -1.91
CA TRP A 24 0.55 -1.80 -0.73
C TRP A 24 0.94 -3.26 -0.99
N THR A 25 0.72 -3.76 -2.20
CA THR A 25 0.93 -5.18 -2.52
C THR A 25 2.40 -5.59 -2.51
N GLY A 26 2.69 -6.78 -1.98
CA GLY A 26 4.01 -7.38 -1.93
C GLY A 26 4.27 -8.15 -0.65
N THR A 27 5.53 -8.52 -0.45
CA THR A 27 5.97 -9.22 0.77
C THR A 27 6.82 -8.30 1.62
N PHE A 28 6.59 -8.33 2.92
CA PHE A 28 7.30 -7.58 3.94
C PHE A 28 7.71 -8.52 5.08
N VAL A 29 8.76 -8.18 5.80
CA VAL A 29 9.25 -8.90 6.98
C VAL A 29 9.13 -7.97 8.17
N TRP A 30 8.44 -8.42 9.21
CA TRP A 30 8.29 -7.65 10.45
C TRP A 30 9.63 -7.50 11.14
N ASN A 31 9.88 -6.33 11.73
CA ASN A 31 10.85 -6.23 12.79
C ASN A 31 10.27 -6.99 13.98
N ASP A 32 10.91 -8.09 14.42
CA ASP A 32 10.44 -8.93 15.52
C ASP A 32 10.54 -8.22 16.90
N GLN A 33 10.05 -6.97 17.00
CA GLN A 33 10.08 -6.17 18.22
C GLN A 33 8.92 -6.47 19.16
N CYS A 34 7.94 -7.24 18.70
CA CYS A 34 6.81 -7.59 19.54
C CYS A 34 7.18 -8.71 20.53
N LYS A 35 6.70 -8.57 21.78
CA LYS A 35 6.90 -9.55 22.86
C LYS A 35 5.94 -10.74 22.66
N PRO A 36 6.45 -12.00 22.61
CA PRO A 36 5.64 -13.19 22.28
C PRO A 36 4.58 -13.56 23.33
N ASN A 37 4.53 -12.88 24.48
CA ASN A 37 3.56 -13.14 25.55
C ASN A 37 2.17 -12.54 25.27
N TYR A 38 1.98 -11.80 24.17
CA TYR A 38 0.71 -11.16 23.84
C TYR A 38 0.17 -11.65 22.49
N CYS A 39 -1.08 -12.11 22.46
CA CYS A 39 -1.75 -12.55 21.22
C CYS A 39 -2.21 -11.35 20.36
N CYS A 40 -1.24 -10.65 19.82
CA CYS A 40 -1.39 -9.57 18.83
C CYS A 40 -0.06 -9.32 18.09
N CYS A 41 0.86 -10.29 18.20
CA CYS A 41 2.24 -10.14 17.83
C CYS A 41 2.43 -10.48 16.36
N TYR A 42 2.59 -9.45 15.52
CA TYR A 42 2.97 -9.67 14.14
C TYR A 42 4.37 -10.29 14.07
N ALA A 43 4.52 -11.32 13.25
CA ALA A 43 5.74 -12.11 13.17
C ALA A 43 6.03 -12.55 11.73
N ASP A 44 7.29 -12.93 11.52
CA ASP A 44 7.79 -13.49 10.27
C ASP A 44 7.50 -12.57 9.07
N LYS A 45 6.53 -12.95 8.25
CA LYS A 45 6.25 -12.35 6.96
C LYS A 45 4.83 -11.80 6.91
N LEU A 46 4.70 -10.57 6.42
CA LEU A 46 3.45 -9.99 5.95
C LEU A 46 3.39 -10.10 4.43
N THR A 47 2.33 -10.70 3.90
CA THR A 47 2.02 -10.70 2.48
C THR A 47 0.77 -9.87 2.26
N VAL A 48 0.85 -8.89 1.35
CA VAL A 48 -0.28 -8.07 0.94
C VAL A 48 -0.59 -8.38 -0.52
N THR A 49 -1.78 -8.90 -0.80
CA THR A 49 -2.24 -9.22 -2.16
C THR A 49 -3.49 -8.42 -2.52
N ALA A 50 -3.68 -8.14 -3.81
CA ALA A 50 -4.91 -7.55 -4.30
C ALA A 50 -6.00 -8.62 -4.39
N SER A 51 -7.22 -8.27 -3.95
CA SER A 51 -8.40 -9.11 -4.03
C SER A 51 -9.59 -8.23 -4.46
N GLY A 52 -9.75 -8.04 -5.77
CA GLY A 52 -10.72 -7.10 -6.33
C GLY A 52 -10.42 -5.66 -5.91
N SER A 53 -11.40 -5.00 -5.28
CA SER A 53 -11.26 -3.66 -4.69
C SER A 53 -10.62 -3.65 -3.29
N ASN A 54 -10.23 -4.81 -2.78
CA ASN A 54 -9.69 -4.97 -1.44
C ASN A 54 -8.21 -5.42 -1.48
N LEU A 55 -7.56 -5.32 -0.33
CA LEU A 55 -6.25 -5.87 -0.04
C LEU A 55 -6.39 -6.97 1.02
N LEU A 56 -5.80 -8.12 0.77
CA LEU A 56 -5.68 -9.20 1.73
C LEU A 56 -4.30 -9.11 2.40
N PHE A 57 -4.30 -8.91 3.71
CA PHE A 57 -3.11 -8.90 4.55
C PHE A 57 -3.02 -10.24 5.26
N THR A 58 -1.97 -11.00 4.98
CA THR A 58 -1.68 -12.28 5.63
C THR A 58 -0.36 -12.16 6.37
N SER A 59 -0.38 -12.29 7.69
CA SER A 59 0.80 -12.16 8.55
C SER A 59 1.03 -13.41 9.38
N GLY A 60 2.29 -13.76 9.61
CA GLY A 60 2.65 -14.63 10.73
C GLY A 60 2.26 -13.99 12.07
N THR A 61 1.93 -14.82 13.07
CA THR A 61 1.61 -14.38 14.43
C THR A 61 2.34 -15.19 15.49
N LYS A 62 2.82 -14.51 16.54
CA LYS A 62 3.41 -15.12 17.75
C LYS A 62 2.52 -14.90 18.96
N GLY A 63 2.58 -15.80 19.94
CA GLY A 63 1.81 -15.69 21.19
C GLY A 63 0.30 -15.98 21.05
N CYS A 64 -0.16 -16.39 19.88
CA CYS A 64 -1.52 -16.84 19.61
C CYS A 64 -1.54 -18.36 19.35
N PRO A 65 -2.71 -19.03 19.51
CA PRO A 65 -2.87 -20.44 19.13
C PRO A 65 -2.60 -20.69 17.64
N THR A 66 -2.89 -19.71 16.79
CA THR A 66 -2.62 -19.75 15.35
C THR A 66 -1.29 -19.08 15.04
N SER A 67 -0.51 -19.69 14.14
CA SER A 67 0.75 -19.15 13.64
C SER A 67 0.58 -18.12 12.50
N THR A 68 -0.66 -17.90 12.05
CA THR A 68 -0.98 -16.99 10.94
C THR A 68 -2.32 -16.29 11.20
N SER A 69 -2.42 -15.04 10.75
CA SER A 69 -3.64 -14.24 10.74
C SER A 69 -3.82 -13.58 9.38
N SER A 70 -5.07 -13.55 8.91
CA SER A 70 -5.45 -12.93 7.64
C SER A 70 -6.56 -11.90 7.85
N SER A 71 -6.49 -10.76 7.19
CA SER A 71 -7.50 -9.71 7.25
C SER A 71 -7.64 -9.01 5.91
N THR A 72 -8.86 -8.69 5.54
CA THR A 72 -9.18 -8.02 4.28
C THR A 72 -9.62 -6.59 4.54
N PHE A 73 -9.03 -5.64 3.83
CA PHE A 73 -9.35 -4.22 3.95
C PHE A 73 -9.66 -3.65 2.58
N SER A 74 -10.56 -2.67 2.50
CA SER A 74 -10.74 -1.90 1.26
C SER A 74 -9.42 -1.23 0.88
N ASN A 75 -9.07 -1.28 -0.41
CA ASN A 75 -7.80 -0.71 -0.88
C ASN A 75 -7.79 0.80 -0.61
N PRO A 76 -6.91 1.30 0.28
CA PRO A 76 -6.90 2.71 0.61
C PRO A 76 -6.32 3.50 -0.57
N ASN A 77 -7.01 4.58 -0.94
CA ASN A 77 -6.51 5.55 -1.92
C ASN A 77 -5.35 6.42 -1.38
N GLY A 78 -4.69 5.99 -0.30
CA GLY A 78 -3.60 6.73 0.34
C GLY A 78 -2.62 5.84 1.10
N TYR A 79 -1.70 6.50 1.79
CA TYR A 79 -0.60 5.87 2.53
C TYR A 79 -0.96 5.46 3.96
N SER A 80 -2.17 5.77 4.42
CA SER A 80 -2.60 5.40 5.77
C SER A 80 -4.08 5.06 5.80
N PHE A 81 -4.45 4.10 6.64
CA PHE A 81 -5.82 3.78 6.98
C PHE A 81 -5.89 3.24 8.40
N SER A 82 -7.08 3.27 8.99
CA SER A 82 -7.31 2.71 10.32
C SER A 82 -8.43 1.67 10.29
N THR A 83 -8.29 0.65 11.13
CA THR A 83 -9.27 -0.42 11.32
C THR A 83 -9.41 -0.74 12.81
N ILE A 84 -10.41 -1.52 13.16
CA ILE A 84 -10.52 -2.13 14.49
C ILE A 84 -9.70 -3.43 14.50
N GLY A 85 -8.78 -3.55 15.44
CA GLY A 85 -7.92 -4.70 15.64
C GLY A 85 -8.36 -5.59 16.80
N ALA A 86 -7.44 -6.41 17.28
CA ALA A 86 -7.67 -7.29 18.43
C ALA A 86 -8.16 -6.48 19.65
N ARG A 87 -9.15 -7.04 20.36
CA ARG A 87 -9.75 -6.46 21.58
C ARG A 87 -10.40 -5.08 21.36
N GLY A 88 -10.83 -4.77 20.14
CA GLY A 88 -11.58 -3.55 19.83
C GLY A 88 -10.73 -2.28 19.74
N ALA A 89 -9.41 -2.38 19.88
CA ALA A 89 -8.53 -1.21 19.77
C ALA A 89 -8.33 -0.80 18.30
N GLN A 90 -8.25 0.49 18.05
CA GLN A 90 -7.95 1.02 16.73
C GLN A 90 -6.48 0.74 16.35
N ILE A 91 -6.27 0.17 15.17
CA ILE A 91 -4.97 -0.02 14.55
C ILE A 91 -4.87 0.87 13.32
N THR A 92 -3.82 1.68 13.26
CA THR A 92 -3.49 2.50 12.10
C THR A 92 -2.34 1.85 11.33
N TYR A 93 -2.60 1.51 10.07
CA TYR A 93 -1.58 1.04 9.14
C TYR A 93 -1.07 2.22 8.32
N THR A 94 0.24 2.35 8.20
CA THR A 94 0.89 3.40 7.40
C THR A 94 1.96 2.81 6.50
N LEU A 95 1.87 3.07 5.20
CA LEU A 95 2.87 2.75 4.20
C LEU A 95 3.79 3.96 4.01
N SER A 96 5.10 3.75 3.98
CA SER A 96 6.07 4.80 3.66
C SER A 96 5.89 5.30 2.22
N SER A 97 6.31 6.54 1.94
CA SER A 97 6.17 7.16 0.62
C SER A 97 6.94 6.44 -0.51
N ASP A 98 7.99 5.71 -0.16
CA ASP A 98 8.73 4.82 -1.07
C ASP A 98 8.11 3.42 -1.20
N SER A 99 7.00 3.18 -0.49
CA SER A 99 6.30 1.90 -0.39
C SER A 99 7.14 0.75 0.17
N ASN A 100 8.25 1.00 0.86
CA ASN A 100 9.12 -0.06 1.38
C ASN A 100 8.85 -0.47 2.83
N THR A 101 8.09 0.31 3.59
CA THR A 101 7.87 0.05 5.01
C THR A 101 6.39 0.19 5.34
N ILE A 102 5.81 -0.81 5.97
CA ILE A 102 4.49 -0.76 6.59
C ILE A 102 4.69 -0.62 8.09
N THR A 103 3.99 0.31 8.73
CA THR A 103 3.94 0.42 10.19
C THR A 103 2.51 0.19 10.64
N ALA A 104 2.33 -0.69 11.63
CA ALA A 104 1.05 -0.93 12.29
C ALA A 104 1.15 -0.37 13.70
N LYS A 105 0.33 0.63 14.03
CA LYS A 105 0.27 1.25 15.36
C LYS A 105 -1.06 0.94 16.01
N ASN A 106 -1.03 0.39 17.23
CA ASN A 106 -2.23 0.08 17.99
C ASN A 106 -2.40 1.10 19.13
N ASN A 107 -3.47 1.90 19.08
CA ASN A 107 -3.68 3.00 20.03
C ASN A 107 -4.06 2.54 21.45
N GLY A 108 -4.55 1.30 21.59
CA GLY A 108 -4.91 0.72 22.89
C GLY A 108 -3.79 -0.12 23.52
N TYR A 109 -2.85 -0.62 22.72
CA TYR A 109 -1.86 -1.60 23.14
C TYR A 109 -0.51 -1.38 22.42
N SER A 110 0.40 -0.65 23.04
CA SER A 110 1.73 -0.35 22.45
C SER A 110 2.56 -1.59 22.15
N PHE A 111 2.34 -2.70 22.86
CA PHE A 111 3.03 -3.97 22.59
C PHE A 111 2.49 -4.73 21.36
N CYS A 112 1.41 -4.23 20.73
CA CYS A 112 0.82 -4.77 19.51
C CYS A 112 1.13 -3.90 18.28
N GLU A 113 2.18 -3.09 18.35
CA GLU A 113 2.68 -2.30 17.22
C GLU A 113 3.89 -2.95 16.57
N GLY A 114 4.20 -2.56 15.33
CA GLY A 114 5.34 -3.10 14.60
C GLY A 114 5.58 -2.43 13.27
N SER A 115 6.73 -2.71 12.67
CA SER A 115 7.09 -2.22 11.34
C SER A 115 7.58 -3.37 10.47
N ALA A 116 7.09 -3.47 9.24
CA ALA A 116 7.50 -4.48 8.27
C ALA A 116 8.21 -3.84 7.08
N ARG A 117 9.39 -4.37 6.73
CA ARG A 117 10.17 -3.90 5.58
C ARG A 117 9.96 -4.82 4.39
N ARG A 118 9.74 -4.23 3.21
CA ARG A 118 9.52 -4.93 1.96
C ARG A 118 10.74 -5.79 1.59
N THR A 119 10.46 -7.03 1.19
CA THR A 119 11.43 -7.97 0.64
C THR A 119 11.11 -8.39 -0.78
N SER A 120 9.86 -8.21 -1.24
CA SER A 120 9.52 -8.33 -2.66
C SER A 120 8.36 -7.42 -3.06
N THR A 121 8.41 -6.94 -4.30
CA THR A 121 7.29 -6.21 -4.93
C THR A 121 6.21 -7.19 -5.35
N GLY A 122 4.94 -6.89 -5.03
CA GLY A 122 3.81 -7.64 -5.59
C GLY A 122 3.67 -7.34 -7.10
N THR A 123 3.07 -8.28 -7.84
CA THR A 123 2.66 -8.07 -9.24
C THR A 123 1.45 -7.15 -9.28
N GLY A 124 1.67 -5.85 -9.13
CA GLY A 124 0.64 -4.84 -9.35
C GLY A 124 0.38 -4.66 -10.84
N VAL A 125 -0.81 -5.05 -11.31
CA VAL A 125 -1.32 -4.67 -12.63
C VAL A 125 -1.83 -3.23 -12.52
N TYR A 126 -1.06 -2.26 -13.00
CA TYR A 126 -1.55 -0.90 -13.15
C TYR A 126 -2.02 -0.71 -14.60
N PRO A 127 -3.17 -0.05 -14.85
CA PRO A 127 -3.51 0.40 -16.19
C PRO A 127 -2.40 1.34 -16.65
N SER A 128 -1.79 0.98 -17.78
CA SER A 128 -0.64 1.69 -18.33
C SER A 128 -1.00 3.16 -18.60
N ILE A 129 -0.29 4.08 -17.95
CA ILE A 129 -0.39 5.54 -18.19
C ILE A 129 -0.16 5.88 -19.67
N ILE A 130 0.55 5.00 -20.40
CA ILE A 130 0.74 5.09 -21.86
C ILE A 130 -0.61 5.12 -22.60
N LEU A 131 -1.62 4.39 -22.14
CA LEU A 131 -2.94 4.34 -22.77
C LEU A 131 -3.67 5.69 -22.67
N PHE A 132 -3.52 6.39 -21.55
CA PHE A 132 -4.11 7.73 -21.34
C PHE A 132 -3.42 8.80 -22.19
N ILE A 133 -2.09 8.71 -22.35
CA ILE A 133 -1.32 9.64 -23.19
C ILE A 133 -1.72 9.48 -24.67
N ILE A 134 -1.88 8.24 -25.14
CA ILE A 134 -2.32 7.97 -26.53
C ILE A 134 -3.73 8.50 -26.78
N LEU A 135 -4.66 8.29 -25.83
CA LEU A 135 -6.04 8.76 -25.97
C LEU A 135 -6.15 10.29 -26.02
N PHE A 136 -5.33 11.01 -25.25
CA PHE A 136 -5.33 12.48 -25.29
C PHE A 136 -4.65 13.03 -26.56
N ALA A 137 -3.57 12.40 -27.03
CA ALA A 137 -2.90 12.79 -28.26
C ALA A 137 -3.79 12.62 -29.50
N THR A 138 -4.66 11.61 -29.53
CA THR A 138 -5.60 11.42 -30.64
C THR A 138 -6.75 12.43 -30.62
N ILE A 139 -7.25 12.81 -29.45
CA ILE A 139 -8.33 13.81 -29.33
C ILE A 139 -7.87 15.21 -29.76
N GLN A 140 -6.62 15.60 -29.45
CA GLN A 140 -6.08 16.91 -29.83
C GLN A 140 -5.65 17.02 -31.31
N CYS A 141 -5.56 15.92 -32.05
CA CYS A 141 -5.28 15.93 -33.49
C CYS A 141 -6.54 15.92 -34.36
N VAL A 142 -7.73 15.67 -33.78
CA VAL A 142 -9.00 15.56 -34.51
C VAL A 142 -9.86 16.84 -34.39
N LEU A 143 -9.52 17.74 -33.46
CA LEU A 143 -10.12 19.07 -33.27
C LEU A 143 -9.19 20.18 -33.79
#